data_AF-A0A554A082-F1
#
_entry.id   AF-A0A554A082-F1
#
_cell.length_a   1.000
_cell.length_b   1.000
_cell.length_c   1.000
_cell.angle_alpha   90.00
_cell.angle_beta   90.00
_cell.angle_gamma   90.00
#
_symmetry.space_group_name_H-M   'P 1'
#
loop_
_entity.id
_entity.type
_entity.pdbx_description
1 polymer ?
#
loop_
_entity_poly.entity_id
_entity_poly.type
_entity_poly.pdbx_seq_one_letter_code
_entity_poly.pdbx_strand_id
1 'polypeptide(L)'
;MYHIREKKEWMTKYINNNSLSGHVTALIELQQASDLSLEELFELLDELVENDIVQWTSEEHVISKPIPEWYTQRLKDISHIHEMALSIRYKA
;
A
#
# COMPACT_ATOMS: atom_id res chain seq x y z
N MET A 1 -10.94 10.90 5.79
CA MET A 1 -10.59 10.02 4.65
C MET A 1 -9.20 10.30 4.04
N TYR A 2 -8.25 10.90 4.77
CA TYR A 2 -6.89 11.19 4.25
C TYR A 2 -5.84 10.11 4.57
N HIS A 3 -6.05 9.31 5.62
CA HIS A 3 -5.06 8.34 6.08
C HIS A 3 -4.92 7.08 5.24
N ILE A 4 -6.00 6.58 4.64
CA ILE A 4 -5.99 5.26 3.97
C ILE A 4 -5.09 5.23 2.72
N ARG A 5 -4.97 6.35 1.98
CA ARG A 5 -4.12 6.44 0.78
C ARG A 5 -2.63 6.37 1.10
N GLU A 6 -2.17 7.18 2.04
CA GLU A 6 -0.75 7.22 2.43
C GLU A 6 -0.33 5.88 3.03
N LYS A 7 -1.21 5.26 3.83
CA LYS A 7 -1.07 3.91 4.36
C LYS A 7 -0.89 2.87 3.24
N LYS A 8 -1.67 2.94 2.15
CA LYS A 8 -1.54 2.03 0.97
C LYS A 8 -0.23 2.15 0.24
N GLU A 9 0.16 3.37 -0.13
CA GLU A 9 1.42 3.60 -0.84
C GLU A 9 2.61 3.19 0.01
N TRP A 10 2.58 3.54 1.29
CA TRP A 10 3.60 3.16 2.23
C TRP A 10 3.69 1.63 2.35
N MET A 11 2.58 0.93 2.55
CA MET A 11 2.57 -0.53 2.74
C MET A 11 3.04 -1.26 1.48
N THR A 12 2.59 -0.83 0.30
CA THR A 12 3.05 -1.38 -0.97
C THR A 12 4.56 -1.23 -1.13
N LYS A 13 5.10 -0.02 -0.86
CA LYS A 13 6.55 0.25 -0.94
C LYS A 13 7.32 -0.56 0.11
N TYR A 14 6.80 -0.67 1.32
CA TYR A 14 7.42 -1.39 2.42
C TYR A 14 7.58 -2.89 2.09
N ILE A 15 6.48 -3.56 1.72
CA ILE A 15 6.49 -4.99 1.36
C ILE A 15 7.37 -5.21 0.12
N ASN A 16 7.32 -4.31 -0.86
CA ASN A 16 8.14 -4.43 -2.06
C ASN A 16 9.64 -4.29 -1.79
N ASN A 17 10.04 -3.31 -0.97
CA ASN A 17 11.45 -3.14 -0.61
C ASN A 17 12.00 -4.34 0.16
N ASN A 18 11.20 -4.90 1.08
CA ASN A 18 11.55 -6.13 1.79
C ASN A 18 11.67 -7.32 0.83
N SER A 19 10.72 -7.48 -0.09
CA SER A 19 10.74 -8.59 -1.04
C SER A 19 11.93 -8.50 -2.00
N LEU A 20 12.30 -7.28 -2.44
CA LEU A 20 13.50 -7.03 -3.24
C LEU A 20 14.81 -7.33 -2.51
N SER A 21 14.83 -7.21 -1.18
CA SER A 21 15.98 -7.62 -0.36
C SER A 21 15.98 -9.11 0.00
N GLY A 22 14.97 -9.87 -0.47
CA GLY A 22 14.79 -11.28 -0.16
C GLY A 22 14.14 -11.55 1.21
N HIS A 23 13.61 -10.51 1.87
CA HIS A 23 12.91 -10.60 3.14
C HIS A 23 11.41 -10.82 2.94
N VAL A 24 10.87 -11.82 3.63
CA VAL A 24 9.43 -12.07 3.69
C VAL A 24 8.85 -11.20 4.81
N THR A 25 7.86 -10.38 4.48
CA THR A 25 7.31 -9.40 5.43
C THR A 25 6.28 -10.06 6.33
N ALA A 26 6.46 -9.98 7.64
CA ALA A 26 5.50 -10.52 8.61
C ALA A 26 4.40 -9.50 8.97
N LEU A 27 3.19 -9.98 9.30
CA LEU A 27 2.10 -9.10 9.74
C LEU A 27 2.45 -8.25 10.96
N ILE A 28 3.18 -8.84 11.90
CA ILE A 28 3.61 -8.12 13.11
C ILE A 28 4.57 -6.98 12.79
N GLU A 29 5.44 -7.14 11.78
CA GLU A 29 6.34 -6.08 11.32
C GLU A 29 5.54 -4.94 10.70
N LEU A 30 4.55 -5.28 9.85
CA LEU A 30 3.66 -4.29 9.26
C LEU A 30 2.88 -3.54 10.32
N GLN A 31 2.31 -4.24 11.30
CA GLN A 31 1.55 -3.62 12.37
C GLN A 31 2.41 -2.65 13.19
N GLN A 32 3.63 -3.06 13.55
CA GLN A 32 4.57 -2.22 14.29
C GLN A 32 5.02 -0.99 13.50
N ALA A 33 5.14 -1.12 12.18
CA ALA A 33 5.67 -0.05 11.32
C ALA A 33 4.59 0.91 10.78
N SER A 34 3.31 0.54 10.82
CA SER A 34 2.21 1.29 10.18
C SER A 34 1.25 1.99 11.15
N ASP A 35 1.38 1.72 12.46
CA ASP A 35 0.47 2.21 13.51
C ASP A 35 -1.02 1.89 13.20
N LEU A 36 -1.25 0.81 12.44
CA LEU A 36 -2.57 0.34 12.03
C LEU A 36 -3.17 -0.63 13.04
N SER A 37 -4.49 -0.61 13.16
CA SER A 37 -5.19 -1.74 13.77
C SER A 37 -5.05 -2.98 12.88
N LEU A 38 -5.21 -4.18 13.47
CA LEU A 38 -5.22 -5.42 12.69
C LEU A 38 -6.31 -5.41 11.62
N GLU A 39 -7.49 -4.85 11.94
CA GLU A 39 -8.60 -4.74 11.01
C GLU A 39 -8.24 -3.85 9.80
N GLU A 40 -7.68 -2.67 10.03
CA GLU A 40 -7.20 -1.80 8.93
C GLU A 40 -6.08 -2.48 8.13
N LEU A 41 -5.19 -3.23 8.78
CA LEU A 41 -4.11 -3.95 8.12
C LEU A 41 -4.67 -5.03 7.17
N PHE A 42 -5.62 -5.83 7.64
CA PHE A 42 -6.24 -6.88 6.84
C PHE A 42 -7.03 -6.30 5.68
N GLU A 43 -7.84 -5.26 5.88
CA GLU A 43 -8.56 -4.59 4.78
C GLU A 43 -7.60 -4.10 3.69
N LEU A 44 -6.48 -3.50 4.09
CA LEU A 44 -5.49 -3.02 3.14
C LEU A 44 -4.76 -4.16 2.42
N LEU A 45 -4.41 -5.24 3.13
CA LEU A 45 -3.73 -6.39 2.55
C LEU A 45 -4.63 -7.17 1.60
N ASP A 46 -5.90 -7.36 1.96
CA ASP A 46 -6.89 -8.02 1.11
C ASP A 46 -7.04 -7.26 -0.21
N GLU A 47 -7.13 -5.93 -0.16
CA GLU A 47 -7.16 -5.13 -1.39
C GLU A 47 -5.87 -5.29 -2.20
N LEU A 48 -4.68 -5.28 -1.57
CA LEU A 48 -3.42 -5.49 -2.31
C LEU A 48 -3.33 -6.89 -2.93
N VAL A 49 -3.90 -7.91 -2.29
CA VAL A 49 -3.99 -9.27 -2.81
C VAL A 49 -4.98 -9.35 -3.97
N GLU A 50 -6.15 -8.73 -3.85
CA GLU A 50 -7.15 -8.64 -4.93
C GLU A 50 -6.60 -7.92 -6.17
N ASN A 51 -5.72 -6.93 -5.97
CA ASN A 51 -5.05 -6.20 -7.06
C ASN A 51 -3.77 -6.90 -7.58
N ASP A 52 -3.49 -8.13 -7.12
CA ASP A 52 -2.30 -8.93 -7.48
C ASP A 52 -0.95 -8.24 -7.19
N ILE A 53 -0.90 -7.40 -6.16
CA ILE A 53 0.28 -6.64 -5.76
C ILE A 53 1.08 -7.37 -4.68
N VAL A 54 0.38 -8.07 -3.79
CA VAL A 54 0.93 -8.80 -2.66
C VAL A 54 0.39 -10.23 -2.69
N GLN A 55 1.18 -11.18 -2.20
CA GLN A 55 0.78 -12.57 -2.05
C GLN A 55 1.08 -13.06 -0.64
N TRP A 56 0.12 -13.79 -0.06
CA TRP A 56 0.32 -14.54 1.17
C TRP A 56 1.24 -15.74 0.92
N THR A 57 2.31 -15.85 1.71
CA THR A 57 3.19 -17.04 1.73
C THR A 57 2.85 -17.96 2.88
N SER A 58 2.26 -17.43 3.95
CA SER A 58 1.67 -18.19 5.06
C SER A 58 0.54 -17.36 5.70
N GLU A 59 -0.07 -17.86 6.78
CA GLU A 59 -1.12 -17.13 7.52
C GLU A 59 -0.63 -15.80 8.11
N GLU A 60 0.68 -15.63 8.30
CA GLU A 60 1.26 -14.44 8.96
C GLU A 60 2.27 -13.68 8.09
N HIS A 61 2.49 -14.12 6.85
CA HIS A 61 3.60 -13.64 6.02
C HIS A 61 3.16 -13.32 4.60
N VAL A 62 3.69 -12.21 4.09
CA VAL A 62 3.40 -11.70 2.75
C VAL A 62 4.67 -11.31 1.99
N ILE A 63 4.60 -11.40 0.66
CA ILE A 63 5.62 -10.93 -0.27
C ILE A 63 4.99 -10.04 -1.35
N SER A 64 5.78 -9.15 -1.94
CA SER A 64 5.34 -8.41 -3.12
C SER A 64 5.44 -9.29 -4.36
N LYS A 65 4.47 -9.07 -5.25
CA LYS A 65 4.53 -9.53 -6.63
C LYS A 65 5.09 -8.41 -7.51
N PRO A 66 5.49 -8.70 -8.76
CA PRO A 66 5.83 -7.66 -9.73
C PRO A 66 4.67 -6.67 -9.86
N ILE A 67 4.90 -5.41 -9.45
CA ILE A 67 3.87 -4.38 -9.43
C ILE A 67 3.48 -4.07 -10.89
N PRO A 68 2.21 -4.29 -11.28
CA PRO A 68 1.76 -4.00 -12.63
C PRO A 68 1.86 -2.51 -12.96
N GLU A 69 2.14 -2.19 -14.21
CA GLU A 69 2.26 -0.80 -14.66
C GLU A 69 0.95 -0.01 -14.46
N TRP A 70 -0.21 -0.66 -14.68
CA TRP A 70 -1.53 -0.05 -14.44
C TRP A 70 -1.72 0.34 -12.97
N TYR A 71 -1.18 -0.43 -12.02
CA TYR A 71 -1.29 -0.12 -10.59
C TYR A 71 -0.42 1.08 -10.24
N THR A 72 0.77 1.15 -10.84
CA THR A 72 1.65 2.32 -10.72
C THR A 72 1.00 3.57 -11.32
N GLN A 73 0.33 3.46 -12.46
CA GLN A 73 -0.44 4.55 -13.07
C GLN A 73 -1.63 4.95 -12.20
N ARG A 74 -2.38 3.98 -11.65
CA ARG A 74 -3.50 4.24 -10.73
C ARG A 74 -3.06 5.04 -9.50
N LEU A 75 -1.91 4.70 -8.92
CA LEU A 75 -1.32 5.49 -7.82
C LEU A 75 -0.97 6.92 -8.28
N LYS A 76 -0.39 7.08 -9.47
CA LYS A 76 -0.04 8.39 -10.05
C LYS A 76 -1.25 9.24 -10.44
N ASP A 77 -2.30 8.66 -11.00
CA ASP A 77 -3.51 9.39 -11.42
C ASP A 77 -4.29 9.90 -10.21
N ILE A 78 -4.35 9.10 -9.14
CA ILE A 78 -4.88 9.54 -7.85
C ILE A 78 -4.03 10.69 -7.29
N SER A 79 -2.71 10.68 -7.51
CA SER A 79 -1.81 11.78 -7.13
C SER A 79 -2.11 13.06 -7.93
N HIS A 80 -2.34 12.94 -9.24
CA HIS A 80 -2.57 14.09 -10.13
C HIS A 80 -3.93 14.76 -9.86
N ILE A 81 -5.01 13.99 -9.66
CA ILE A 81 -6.33 14.52 -9.28
C ILE A 81 -6.25 15.25 -7.93
N HIS A 82 -5.42 14.77 -7.01
CA HIS A 82 -5.21 15.38 -5.70
C HIS A 82 -4.48 16.72 -5.76
N GLU A 83 -3.40 16.81 -6.53
CA GLU A 83 -2.69 18.08 -6.78
C GLU A 83 -3.64 19.13 -7.38
N MET A 84 -4.48 18.71 -8.33
CA MET A 84 -5.52 19.58 -8.89
C MET A 84 -6.52 20.03 -7.80
N ALA A 85 -7.03 19.11 -6.96
CA ALA A 85 -7.98 19.45 -5.90
C ALA A 85 -7.40 20.38 -4.82
N LEU A 86 -6.14 20.18 -4.42
CA LEU A 86 -5.43 21.09 -3.51
C LEU A 86 -5.21 22.46 -4.15
N SER A 87 -4.82 22.50 -5.42
CA SER A 87 -4.63 23.77 -6.15
C SER A 87 -5.92 24.61 -6.26
N ILE A 88 -7.09 23.96 -6.30
CA ILE A 88 -8.41 24.62 -6.29
C ILE A 88 -8.73 25.17 -4.90
N ARG A 89 -8.47 24.40 -3.83
CA ARG A 89 -8.77 24.80 -2.44
C ARG A 89 -7.91 25.97 -1.94
N TYR A 90 -6.66 26.10 -2.40
CA TYR A 90 -5.75 27.19 -2.01
C TYR A 90 -5.79 28.40 -2.96
N LYS A 91 -6.64 28.37 -3.99
CA LYS A 91 -6.92 29.52 -4.89
C LYS A 91 -8.28 30.19 -4.64
N ALA A 92 -9.06 29.72 -3.67
CA ALA A 92 -10.33 30.32 -3.23
C ALA A 92 -10.15 31.01 -1.87
#